data_AF-A0A7C2WJX3-F1
#
_entry.id   AF-A0A7C2WJX3-F1
#
_cell.length_a   1.000
_cell.length_b   1.000
_cell.length_c   1.000
_cell.angle_alpha   90.00
_cell.angle_beta   90.00
_cell.angle_gamma   90.00
#
_symmetry.space_group_name_H-M   'P 1'
#
loop_
_entity.id
_entity.type
_entity.pdbx_description
1 polymer ?
#
loop_
_entity_poly.entity_id
_entity_poly.type
_entity_poly.pdbx_seq_one_letter_code
_entity_poly.pdbx_strand_id
1 'polypeptide(L)'
;VRVVKNKVAPPFKVAEFDIMYNEGISKVGDILDLGVEMELIEKRGSYYSYGDLRIGQGRENAKDYLRQNPELVEELDAGIRAAAGYTTEPANLDA
;
A
#
# COMPACT_ATOMS: atom_id res chain seq x y z
N VAL A 1 1.03 15.19 -2.76
CA VAL A 1 1.43 16.12 -1.67
C VAL A 1 2.96 16.23 -1.57
N ARG A 2 3.51 17.44 -1.40
CA ARG A 2 4.95 17.69 -1.21
C ARG A 2 5.24 18.23 0.19
N VAL A 3 6.16 17.60 0.91
CA VAL A 3 6.55 18.00 2.27
C VAL A 3 7.65 19.06 2.21
N VAL A 4 7.27 20.33 2.27
CA VAL A 4 8.22 21.46 2.13
C VAL A 4 9.05 21.75 3.39
N LYS A 5 8.59 21.33 4.57
CA LYS A 5 9.29 21.53 5.84
C LYS A 5 9.06 20.31 6.73
N ASN A 6 10.13 19.62 7.08
CA ASN A 6 10.13 18.52 8.02
C ASN A 6 11.33 18.70 8.97
N LYS A 7 11.09 18.61 10.28
CA LYS A 7 12.14 18.71 11.32
C LYS A 7 12.51 17.36 11.93
N VAL A 8 11.76 16.30 11.62
CA VAL A 8 11.94 14.95 12.18
C VAL A 8 12.64 14.03 11.19
N ALA A 9 12.41 14.23 9.89
CA ALA A 9 12.99 13.44 8.81
C ALA A 9 13.42 14.34 7.63
N PRO A 10 14.12 13.78 6.63
CA PRO A 10 14.52 14.53 5.44
C PRO A 10 13.33 15.27 4.77
N PRO A 11 13.44 16.59 4.53
CA PRO A 11 12.39 17.36 3.87
C PRO A 11 12.36 17.10 2.35
N PHE A 12 11.38 17.69 1.67
CA PHE A 12 11.18 17.71 0.22
C PHE A 12 10.76 16.39 -0.44
N LYS A 13 10.34 15.39 0.35
CA LYS A 13 9.69 14.20 -0.19
C LYS A 13 8.33 14.54 -0.81
N VAL A 14 8.00 13.84 -1.89
CA VAL A 14 6.70 13.91 -2.59
C VAL A 14 6.01 12.56 -2.42
N ALA A 15 4.71 12.60 -2.18
CA ALA A 15 3.84 11.43 -2.19
C ALA A 15 2.65 11.70 -3.12
N GLU A 16 2.23 10.71 -3.88
CA GLU A 16 1.05 10.75 -4.73
C GLU A 16 0.02 9.78 -4.15
N PHE A 17 -1.25 10.17 -4.16
CA PHE A 17 -2.34 9.32 -3.69
C PHE A 17 -3.65 9.74 -4.35
N ASP A 18 -4.53 8.76 -4.51
CA ASP A 18 -5.84 8.95 -5.11
C ASP A 18 -6.86 9.41 -4.05
N ILE A 19 -7.65 10.44 -4.38
CA ILE A 19 -8.80 10.88 -3.58
C ILE A 19 -10.07 10.47 -4.31
N MET A 20 -10.81 9.52 -3.73
CA MET A 20 -12.06 9.00 -4.27
C MET A 20 -13.24 9.84 -3.77
N TYR A 21 -14.18 10.15 -4.67
CA TYR A 21 -15.41 10.87 -4.32
C TYR A 21 -16.27 10.01 -3.37
N ASN A 22 -16.69 10.58 -2.23
CA ASN A 22 -17.44 9.94 -1.13
C ASN A 22 -16.72 8.86 -0.31
N GLU A 23 -15.47 8.50 -0.61
CA GLU A 23 -14.69 7.51 0.17
C GLU A 23 -13.43 8.13 0.79
N GLY A 24 -12.93 9.25 0.26
CA GLY A 24 -11.76 9.95 0.78
C GLY A 24 -10.45 9.41 0.19
N ILE A 25 -9.39 9.36 1.00
CA ILE A 25 -8.06 8.89 0.55
C ILE A 25 -8.08 7.38 0.37
N SER A 26 -7.70 6.90 -0.81
CA SER A 26 -7.71 5.48 -1.15
C SER A 26 -6.47 4.76 -0.62
N LYS A 27 -6.49 4.35 0.65
CA LYS A 27 -5.39 3.56 1.26
C LYS A 27 -5.05 2.30 0.45
N VAL A 28 -6.06 1.62 -0.07
CA VAL A 28 -5.89 0.38 -0.83
C VAL A 28 -5.22 0.61 -2.18
N GLY A 29 -5.53 1.73 -2.84
CA GLY A 29 -4.86 2.12 -4.08
C GLY A 29 -3.37 2.35 -3.87
N ASP A 30 -3.03 3.08 -2.81
CA ASP A 30 -1.64 3.39 -2.47
C ASP A 30 -0.84 2.12 -2.10
N ILE A 31 -1.45 1.20 -1.36
CA ILE A 31 -0.82 -0.10 -1.02
C ILE A 31 -0.54 -0.93 -2.27
N LEU A 32 -1.46 -0.95 -3.23
CA LEU A 32 -1.26 -1.67 -4.49
C LEU A 32 -0.09 -1.07 -5.29
N ASP A 33 -0.02 0.26 -5.37
CA ASP A 33 1.03 0.94 -6.12
C ASP A 33 2.41 0.77 -5.46
N LEU A 34 2.48 0.98 -4.14
CA LEU A 34 3.70 0.77 -3.37
C LEU A 34 4.14 -0.69 -3.36
N GLY A 35 3.19 -1.63 -3.30
CA GLY A 35 3.48 -3.06 -3.36
C GLY A 35 4.08 -3.47 -4.70
N VAL A 36 3.66 -2.85 -5.80
CA VAL A 36 4.26 -3.07 -7.13
C VAL A 36 5.63 -2.40 -7.23
N GLU A 37 5.78 -1.17 -6.71
CA GLU A 37 7.05 -0.44 -6.71
C GLU A 37 8.14 -1.16 -5.88
N MET A 38 7.75 -1.77 -4.76
CA MET A 38 8.64 -2.53 -3.88
C MET A 38 8.76 -4.01 -4.26
N GLU A 39 8.25 -4.42 -5.42
CA GLU A 39 8.30 -5.79 -5.95
C GLU A 39 7.66 -6.86 -5.04
N LEU A 40 6.78 -6.45 -4.12
CA LEU A 40 5.98 -7.37 -3.29
C LEU A 40 4.80 -7.95 -4.08
N ILE A 41 4.24 -7.16 -5.01
CA ILE A 41 3.15 -7.55 -5.90
C ILE A 41 3.71 -7.65 -7.32
N GLU A 42 3.58 -8.83 -7.92
CA GLU A 42 3.96 -9.05 -9.30
C GLU A 42 2.88 -8.50 -10.25
N LYS A 43 3.29 -7.61 -11.15
CA LYS A 43 2.44 -7.12 -12.24
C LYS A 43 2.84 -7.76 -13.57
N ARG A 44 2.04 -8.71 -14.04
CA ARG A 44 2.21 -9.35 -15.36
C ARG A 44 1.23 -8.77 -16.36
N GLY A 45 1.67 -7.73 -17.06
CA GLY A 45 0.83 -6.96 -17.98
C GLY A 45 -0.29 -6.23 -17.23
N SER A 46 -1.54 -6.67 -17.42
CA SER A 46 -2.70 -6.14 -16.71
C SER A 46 -3.10 -6.97 -15.48
N TYR A 47 -2.38 -8.04 -15.16
CA TYR A 47 -2.69 -8.90 -14.01
C TYR A 47 -1.80 -8.58 -12.81
N TYR A 48 -2.40 -8.57 -11.63
CA TYR A 48 -1.74 -8.43 -10.34
C TYR A 48 -1.78 -9.77 -9.59
N SER A 49 -0.62 -10.19 -9.10
CA SER A 49 -0.43 -11.40 -8.29
C SER A 49 0.40 -11.07 -7.05
N TYR A 50 0.10 -11.74 -5.95
CA TYR A 50 0.87 -11.68 -4.71
C TYR A 50 1.31 -13.10 -4.34
N GLY A 51 2.60 -13.38 -4.44
CA GLY A 51 3.12 -14.76 -4.39
C GLY A 51 2.41 -15.64 -5.41
N ASP A 52 1.77 -16.72 -4.94
CA ASP A 52 0.98 -17.65 -5.77
C ASP A 52 -0.50 -17.22 -5.92
N LEU A 53 -0.94 -16.19 -5.19
CA LEU A 53 -2.32 -15.72 -5.20
C LEU A 53 -2.55 -14.71 -6.33
N ARG A 54 -3.59 -14.93 -7.13
CA ARG A 54 -4.00 -14.00 -8.18
C ARG A 54 -5.02 -13.02 -7.65
N ILE A 55 -4.62 -11.76 -7.48
CA ILE A 55 -5.47 -10.67 -6.97
C ILE A 55 -6.54 -10.30 -8.00
N GLY A 56 -6.14 -10.11 -9.26
CA GLY A 56 -7.11 -9.74 -10.30
C GLY A 56 -6.51 -9.13 -11.55
N GLN A 57 -7.38 -8.80 -12.50
CA GLN A 57 -7.03 -8.11 -13.74
C GLN A 57 -7.42 -6.63 -13.66
N GLY A 58 -6.46 -5.74 -13.83
CA GLY A 58 -6.67 -4.30 -13.81
C GLY A 58 -6.64 -3.73 -12.40
N ARG A 59 -6.41 -2.41 -12.32
CA ARG A 59 -6.20 -1.70 -11.05
C ARG A 59 -7.46 -1.70 -10.19
N GLU A 60 -8.63 -1.45 -10.77
CA GLU A 60 -9.89 -1.39 -10.01
C GLU A 60 -10.29 -2.73 -9.41
N ASN A 61 -10.22 -3.83 -10.17
CA ASN A 61 -10.51 -5.16 -9.62
C ASN A 61 -9.52 -5.55 -8.53
N ALA A 62 -8.24 -5.15 -8.66
CA ALA A 62 -7.25 -5.40 -7.61
C ALA A 62 -7.56 -4.59 -6.34
N LYS A 63 -8.00 -3.33 -6.46
CA LYS A 63 -8.48 -2.55 -5.31
C LYS A 63 -9.69 -3.20 -4.64
N ASP A 64 -10.66 -3.65 -5.42
CA ASP A 64 -11.88 -4.27 -4.88
C ASP A 64 -11.59 -5.60 -4.19
N TYR A 65 -10.64 -6.38 -4.72
CA TYR A 65 -10.17 -7.60 -4.08
C TYR A 65 -9.50 -7.30 -2.73
N LEU A 66 -8.61 -6.31 -2.69
CA LEU A 66 -7.94 -5.90 -1.46
C LEU A 66 -8.92 -5.30 -0.43
N ARG A 67 -9.94 -4.54 -0.86
CA ARG A 67 -11.00 -4.05 0.03
C ARG A 67 -11.79 -5.19 0.70
N GLN A 68 -11.99 -6.30 -0.01
CA GLN A 68 -12.71 -7.47 0.50
C GLN A 68 -11.84 -8.36 1.39
N ASN A 69 -10.51 -8.26 1.29
CA ASN A 69 -9.55 -9.09 2.02
C ASN A 69 -8.65 -8.20 2.89
N PRO A 70 -9.15 -7.66 4.02
CA PRO A 70 -8.39 -6.75 4.87
C PRO A 70 -7.15 -7.39 5.49
N GLU A 71 -7.17 -8.71 5.73
CA GLU A 71 -6.01 -9.48 6.20
C GLU A 71 -4.80 -9.39 5.25
N LEU A 72 -5.05 -9.48 3.94
CA LEU A 72 -4.03 -9.35 2.91
C LEU A 72 -3.49 -7.91 2.83
N VAL A 73 -4.35 -6.92 3.08
CA VAL A 73 -3.96 -5.51 3.12
C VAL A 73 -3.03 -5.23 4.29
N GLU A 74 -3.29 -5.81 5.47
CA GLU A 74 -2.42 -5.68 6.64
C GLU A 74 -1.06 -6.34 6.42
N GLU A 75 -1.05 -7.54 5.82
CA GLU A 75 0.18 -8.24 5.45
C GLU A 75 1.03 -7.42 4.47
N LEU A 76 0.40 -6.88 3.42
CA LEU A 76 1.07 -6.00 2.45
C LEU A 76 1.57 -4.70 3.08
N ASP A 77 0.78 -4.04 3.94
CA ASP A 77 1.20 -2.82 4.64
C ASP A 77 2.41 -3.08 5.53
N ALA A 78 2.41 -4.19 6.27
CA ALA A 78 3.54 -4.61 7.10
C ALA A 78 4.79 -4.90 6.26
N GLY A 79 4.64 -5.61 5.13
CA GLY A 79 5.72 -5.89 4.19
C GLY A 79 6.33 -4.62 3.58
N ILE A 80 5.48 -3.69 3.13
CA ILE A 80 5.89 -2.40 2.56
C ILE A 80 6.66 -1.57 3.59
N ARG A 81 6.17 -1.51 4.83
CA ARG A 81 6.85 -0.78 5.92
C ARG A 81 8.20 -1.39 6.25
N ALA A 82 8.27 -2.72 6.34
CA ALA A 82 9.50 -3.44 6.60
C ALA A 82 10.53 -3.21 5.49
N ALA A 83 10.12 -3.27 4.22
CA ALA A 83 10.97 -2.96 3.07
C ALA A 83 11.46 -1.51 3.07
N ALA A 84 10.62 -0.57 3.51
CA ALA A 84 10.99 0.83 3.69
C ALA A 84 11.86 1.11 4.94
N GLY A 85 12.22 0.07 5.70
CA GLY A 85 13.07 0.17 6.89
C GLY A 85 12.33 0.61 8.16
N TYR A 86 11.00 0.59 8.15
CA TYR A 86 10.18 0.82 9.34
C TYR A 86 9.77 -0.53 9.94
N THR A 87 10.36 -0.90 11.07
CA THR A 87 9.88 -2.04 11.85
C THR A 87 8.63 -1.61 12.60
N THR A 88 7.45 -1.98 12.12
CA THR A 88 6.26 -1.95 12.96
C THR A 88 6.28 -3.20 13.81
N GLU A 89 6.73 -3.07 15.05
CA GLU A 89 6.24 -3.99 16.08
C GLU A 89 4.71 -3.91 16.07
N PRO A 90 3.98 -5.04 16.12
CA PRO A 90 2.54 -4.99 16.27
C PRO A 90 2.27 -4.19 17.55
N ALA A 91 1.47 -3.12 17.43
CA ALA A 91 0.97 -2.42 18.59
C ALA A 91 0.17 -3.45 19.40
N ASN A 92 0.80 -4.02 20.43
CA ASN A 92 0.13 -4.80 21.45
C ASN A 92 -0.97 -3.90 22.03
N LEU A 93 -2.21 -4.25 21.71
CA LEU A 93 -3.36 -3.92 22.51
C LEU A 93 -3.15 -4.66 23.84
N ASP A 94 -2.54 -4.00 24.83
CA ASP A 94 -2.65 -4.31 26.27
C ASP A 94 -1.63 -3.47 27.07
N ALA A 95 -2.07 -2.28 27.53
CA ALA A 95 -1.63 -1.61 28.75
C ALA A 95 -2.57 -0.45 29.10
#